data_AF-A0A2A5P0K3-F1
#
_entry.id   AF-A0A2A5P0K3-F1
#
_cell.length_a   1.000
_cell.length_b   1.000
_cell.length_c   1.000
_cell.angle_alpha   90.00
_cell.angle_beta   90.00
_cell.angle_gamma   90.00
#
_symmetry.space_group_name_H-M   'P 1'
#
loop_
_entity.id
_entity.type
_entity.pdbx_description
1 polymer ?
#
loop_
_entity_poly.entity_id
_entity_poly.type
_entity_poly.pdbx_seq_one_letter_code
_entity_poly.pdbx_strand_id
1 'polypeptide(L)'
;MPEKILVYKGIDGTEIGVELPLSDYVDTKEMMRDLGIGDYVDLSFFPMKRAIVTLWAARNADRLHEYFPNKLKKRISKRKLNVALFGGGAVKLHCESANRVPFLSRAIKDVDMVYAKKHGHLLYQLLLMLGDLFGTKYFHFVTPSDRMFNALRHGDRYRVRAFDGFEDGGRPVVGVMDLLADRIQMRHTVDCSRELESPERHMYTIGLENMILSKAQYILDADRAVLEELRSSGQEFRVLNYPYYNRDKILIGMELKDMKDVFSILLDHEVSEAGGPEEISLKVLRDKLRKDKKMALTVRLNLENMLSVVDEVFSGEVGSSRAENVKDKLSEILKAIPAVDKRWDKPWWNVAVETPKVETGEWEVR
;
A
#
# COMPACT_ATOMS: atom_id res chain seq x y z
N MET A 1 14.65 0.65 35.90
CA MET A 1 13.29 0.20 36.28
C MET A 1 12.40 0.36 35.07
N PRO A 2 11.38 -0.49 34.86
CA PRO A 2 10.43 -0.31 33.77
C PRO A 2 9.71 1.03 33.93
N GLU A 3 9.74 1.86 32.89
CA GLU A 3 9.00 3.12 32.87
C GLU A 3 7.67 2.89 32.16
N LYS A 4 6.56 3.18 32.84
CA LYS A 4 5.24 3.11 32.22
C LYS A 4 4.97 4.41 31.46
N ILE A 5 4.80 4.30 30.15
CA ILE A 5 4.46 5.41 29.29
C ILE A 5 3.02 5.30 28.79
N LEU A 6 2.32 6.42 28.71
CA LEU A 6 1.02 6.50 28.05
C LEU A 6 1.22 6.67 26.54
N VAL A 7 0.61 5.77 25.77
CA VAL A 7 0.63 5.78 24.29
C VAL A 7 -0.67 6.30 23.71
N TYR A 8 -1.75 6.30 24.49
CA TYR A 8 -3.02 6.92 24.11
C TYR A 8 -3.79 7.40 25.33
N LYS A 9 -4.41 8.57 25.19
CA LYS A 9 -5.38 9.12 26.14
C LYS A 9 -6.63 9.60 25.40
N GLY A 10 -7.75 8.94 25.66
CA GLY A 10 -9.05 9.25 25.07
C GLY A 10 -9.73 10.43 25.77
N ILE A 11 -10.65 11.09 25.05
CA ILE A 11 -11.49 12.17 25.60
C ILE A 11 -12.39 11.63 26.73
N ASP A 12 -12.74 10.34 26.67
CA ASP A 12 -13.53 9.63 27.67
C ASP A 12 -12.71 9.17 28.89
N GLY A 13 -11.43 9.53 28.97
CA GLY A 13 -10.52 9.13 30.04
C GLY A 13 -9.87 7.75 29.85
N THR A 14 -10.12 7.07 28.72
CA THR A 14 -9.43 5.80 28.42
C THR A 14 -7.92 6.03 28.29
N GLU A 15 -7.13 5.36 29.10
CA GLU A 15 -5.66 5.42 29.04
C GLU A 15 -5.10 4.06 28.62
N ILE A 16 -4.22 4.07 27.62
CA ILE A 16 -3.49 2.89 27.16
C ILE A 16 -2.01 3.21 27.28
N GLY A 17 -1.26 2.31 27.91
CA GLY A 17 0.16 2.48 28.14
C GLY A 17 0.94 1.18 27.97
N VAL A 18 2.24 1.33 27.82
CA VAL A 18 3.21 0.24 27.70
C VAL A 18 4.41 0.50 28.62
N GLU A 19 5.18 -0.54 28.92
CA GLU A 19 6.39 -0.44 29.73
C GLU A 19 7.63 -0.39 28.84
N LEU A 20 8.56 0.52 29.14
CA LEU A 20 9.86 0.63 28.48
C LEU A 20 10.96 -0.11 29.29
N PRO A 21 11.94 -0.74 28.62
CA PRO A 21 12.10 -0.82 27.16
C PRO A 21 11.10 -1.81 26.53
N LEU A 22 10.66 -1.53 25.31
CA LEU A 22 9.77 -2.43 24.57
C LEU A 22 10.47 -3.75 24.26
N SER A 23 9.82 -4.85 24.60
CA SER A 23 10.24 -6.20 24.23
C SER A 23 10.07 -6.48 22.74
N ASP A 24 10.98 -7.29 22.21
CA ASP A 24 11.07 -7.72 20.81
C ASP A 24 11.61 -9.15 20.79
N TYR A 25 10.77 -10.12 20.43
CA TYR A 25 11.11 -11.54 20.44
C TYR A 25 11.26 -12.13 19.03
N VAL A 26 11.37 -11.27 18.01
CA VAL A 26 11.24 -11.64 16.61
C VAL A 26 12.59 -11.69 15.91
N ASP A 27 12.86 -12.79 15.20
CA ASP A 27 13.82 -12.81 14.09
C ASP A 27 13.10 -12.52 12.78
N THR A 28 13.10 -11.25 12.35
CA THR A 28 12.41 -10.84 11.13
C THR A 28 13.05 -11.46 9.87
N LYS A 29 14.37 -11.74 9.89
CA LYS A 29 15.06 -12.33 8.74
C LYS A 29 14.66 -13.79 8.57
N GLU A 30 14.52 -14.54 9.67
CA GLU A 30 13.98 -15.89 9.62
C GLU A 30 12.54 -15.91 9.10
N MET A 31 11.68 -15.02 9.61
CA MET A 31 10.30 -14.91 9.13
C MET A 31 10.21 -14.56 7.64
N MET A 32 11.08 -13.69 7.13
CA MET A 32 11.17 -13.39 5.70
C MET A 32 11.56 -14.63 4.89
N ARG A 33 12.57 -15.40 5.33
CA ARG A 33 12.97 -16.65 4.68
C ARG A 33 11.81 -17.65 4.64
N ASP A 34 11.08 -17.80 5.75
CA ASP A 34 9.90 -18.66 5.82
C ASP A 34 8.81 -18.21 4.83
N LEU A 35 8.58 -16.90 4.73
CA LEU A 35 7.65 -16.28 3.80
C LEU A 35 8.13 -16.35 2.34
N GLY A 36 9.40 -16.65 2.07
CA GLY A 36 9.98 -16.58 0.73
C GLY A 36 10.20 -15.15 0.24
N ILE A 37 10.32 -14.18 1.15
CA ILE A 37 10.58 -12.77 0.85
C ILE A 37 12.08 -12.56 0.73
N GLY A 38 12.51 -11.82 -0.30
CA GLY A 38 13.92 -11.53 -0.58
C GLY A 38 14.62 -10.75 0.53
N ASP A 39 15.92 -11.00 0.72
CA ASP A 39 16.72 -10.34 1.76
C ASP A 39 17.05 -8.87 1.48
N TYR A 40 16.65 -8.36 0.31
CA TYR A 40 16.79 -6.97 -0.10
C TYR A 40 15.79 -6.02 0.56
N VAL A 41 14.71 -6.52 1.16
CA VAL A 41 13.67 -5.66 1.75
C VAL A 41 14.25 -4.87 2.91
N ASP A 42 14.13 -3.54 2.84
CA ASP A 42 14.65 -2.65 3.86
C ASP A 42 13.79 -2.71 5.14
N LEU A 43 14.37 -3.30 6.18
CA LEU A 43 13.78 -3.40 7.52
C LEU A 43 14.17 -2.25 8.44
N SER A 44 14.88 -1.21 7.97
CA SER A 44 15.16 -0.02 8.78
C SER A 44 13.85 0.67 9.22
N PHE A 45 12.81 0.58 8.40
CA PHE A 45 11.47 1.07 8.69
C PHE A 45 10.69 0.07 9.55
N PHE A 46 10.25 0.51 10.73
CA PHE A 46 9.45 -0.33 11.61
C PHE A 46 8.13 -0.86 10.99
N PRO A 47 7.39 -0.08 10.17
CA PRO A 47 6.18 -0.58 9.52
C PRO A 47 6.44 -1.83 8.66
N MET A 48 7.60 -1.93 7.99
CA MET A 48 7.97 -3.12 7.24
C MET A 48 8.22 -4.32 8.16
N LYS A 49 8.93 -4.15 9.28
CA LYS A 49 9.09 -5.22 10.28
C LYS A 49 7.74 -5.71 10.80
N ARG A 50 6.82 -4.78 11.10
CA ARG A 50 5.45 -5.09 11.55
C ARG A 50 4.69 -5.87 10.48
N ALA A 51 4.77 -5.47 9.22
CA ALA A 51 4.15 -6.19 8.11
C ALA A 51 4.64 -7.64 8.03
N ILE A 52 5.96 -7.88 8.07
CA ILE A 52 6.52 -9.24 8.05
C ILE A 52 5.96 -10.10 9.18
N VAL A 53 5.93 -9.57 10.42
CA VAL A 53 5.38 -10.30 11.58
C VAL A 53 3.91 -10.62 11.39
N THR A 54 3.11 -9.65 10.92
CA THR A 54 1.69 -9.86 10.66
C THR A 54 1.45 -10.91 9.59
N LEU A 55 2.18 -10.85 8.47
CA LEU A 55 2.08 -11.82 7.38
C LEU A 55 2.49 -13.24 7.84
N TRP A 56 3.60 -13.35 8.57
CA TRP A 56 4.06 -14.62 9.13
C TRP A 56 3.06 -15.21 10.11
N ALA A 57 2.53 -14.38 11.02
CA ALA A 57 1.53 -14.81 11.99
C ALA A 57 0.22 -15.24 11.31
N ALA A 58 -0.21 -14.54 10.27
CA ALA A 58 -1.40 -14.89 9.50
C ALA A 58 -1.22 -16.20 8.72
N ARG A 59 -0.05 -16.41 8.10
CA ARG A 59 0.32 -17.67 7.43
C ARG A 59 0.36 -18.84 8.40
N ASN A 60 0.75 -18.62 9.65
CA ASN A 60 0.89 -19.65 10.67
C ASN A 60 -0.29 -19.70 11.65
N ALA A 61 -1.40 -19.00 11.38
CA ALA A 61 -2.50 -18.83 12.34
C ALA A 61 -3.14 -20.14 12.84
N ASP A 62 -3.08 -21.20 12.02
CA ASP A 62 -3.53 -22.55 12.36
C ASP A 62 -2.55 -23.32 13.25
N ARG A 63 -1.31 -22.84 13.37
CA ARG A 63 -0.21 -23.46 14.10
C ARG A 63 0.41 -22.57 15.17
N LEU A 64 -0.05 -21.33 15.37
CA LEU A 64 0.50 -20.42 16.39
C LEU A 64 0.57 -21.02 17.81
N HIS A 65 -0.41 -21.87 18.19
CA HIS A 65 -0.38 -22.61 19.45
C HIS A 65 0.82 -23.56 19.62
N GLU A 66 1.40 -24.07 18.53
CA GLU A 66 2.61 -24.90 18.56
C GLU A 66 3.86 -24.06 18.82
N TYR A 67 3.91 -22.84 18.26
CA TYR A 67 5.01 -21.90 18.47
C TYR A 67 4.97 -21.21 19.84
N PHE A 68 3.76 -20.99 20.37
CA PHE A 68 3.55 -20.28 21.64
C PHE A 68 2.71 -21.11 22.63
N PRO A 69 3.12 -22.33 23.00
CA PRO A 69 2.30 -23.24 23.81
C PRO A 69 1.98 -22.67 25.20
N ASN A 70 2.86 -21.81 25.73
CA ASN A 70 2.67 -21.16 27.03
C ASN A 70 1.71 -19.96 26.98
N LYS A 71 1.49 -19.37 25.80
CA LYS A 71 0.60 -18.20 25.60
C LYS A 71 -0.75 -18.60 24.97
N LEU A 72 -0.76 -19.68 24.16
CA LEU A 72 -1.91 -20.14 23.39
C LEU A 72 -2.21 -21.60 23.67
N LYS A 73 -3.25 -21.86 24.48
CA LYS A 73 -3.71 -23.24 24.77
C LYS A 73 -4.53 -23.86 23.63
N LYS A 74 -5.01 -23.05 22.69
CA LYS A 74 -5.88 -23.47 21.58
C LYS A 74 -5.48 -22.74 20.30
N ARG A 75 -5.84 -23.33 19.17
CA ARG A 75 -5.68 -22.72 17.85
C ARG A 75 -6.53 -21.46 17.74
N ILE A 76 -5.96 -20.40 17.15
CA ILE A 76 -6.70 -19.18 16.79
C ILE A 76 -7.60 -19.46 15.60
N SER A 77 -7.10 -20.20 14.61
CA SER A 77 -7.83 -20.59 13.40
C SER A 77 -7.62 -22.06 13.08
N LYS A 78 -8.52 -22.66 12.29
CA LYS A 78 -8.31 -24.00 11.71
C LYS A 78 -7.51 -23.97 10.40
N ARG A 79 -7.32 -22.78 9.83
CA ARG A 79 -6.65 -22.53 8.54
C ARG A 79 -5.82 -21.26 8.63
N LYS A 80 -4.88 -21.10 7.69
CA LYS A 80 -4.19 -19.83 7.47
C LYS A 80 -5.18 -18.67 7.26
N LEU A 81 -4.78 -17.47 7.65
CA LEU A 81 -5.55 -16.26 7.39
C LEU A 81 -5.01 -15.57 6.14
N ASN A 82 -5.85 -15.48 5.13
CA ASN A 82 -5.50 -14.82 3.87
C ASN A 82 -5.51 -13.30 4.04
N VAL A 83 -4.31 -12.72 4.00
CA VAL A 83 -4.01 -11.29 4.10
C VAL A 83 -2.95 -10.95 3.06
N ALA A 84 -3.01 -9.74 2.52
CA ALA A 84 -2.06 -9.24 1.56
C ALA A 84 -1.80 -7.74 1.77
N LEU A 85 -0.59 -7.31 1.47
CA LEU A 85 -0.20 -5.90 1.47
C LEU A 85 -0.65 -5.21 0.18
N PHE A 86 -0.92 -3.92 0.30
CA PHE A 86 -0.93 -3.00 -0.85
C PHE A 86 -0.13 -1.74 -0.52
N GLY A 87 -0.13 -0.75 -1.42
CA GLY A 87 0.58 0.50 -1.21
C GLY A 87 2.11 0.32 -1.26
N GLY A 88 2.84 1.20 -0.58
CA GLY A 88 4.31 1.23 -0.66
C GLY A 88 4.99 0.00 -0.04
N GLY A 89 4.39 -0.58 1.00
CA GLY A 89 4.91 -1.81 1.62
C GLY A 89 4.90 -3.00 0.66
N ALA A 90 3.84 -3.13 -0.15
CA ALA A 90 3.76 -4.17 -1.17
C ALA A 90 4.83 -3.99 -2.27
N VAL A 91 5.09 -2.74 -2.69
CA VAL A 91 6.13 -2.41 -3.67
C VAL A 91 7.51 -2.77 -3.13
N LYS A 92 7.79 -2.46 -1.86
CA LYS A 92 9.05 -2.87 -1.23
C LYS A 92 9.21 -4.39 -1.13
N LEU A 93 8.12 -5.17 -1.05
CA LEU A 93 8.24 -6.63 -1.04
C LEU A 93 8.66 -7.17 -2.42
N HIS A 94 8.08 -6.66 -3.51
CA HIS A 94 8.34 -7.17 -4.87
C HIS A 94 9.59 -6.57 -5.54
N CYS A 95 9.89 -5.31 -5.27
CA CYS A 95 10.81 -4.54 -6.08
C CYS A 95 12.12 -4.28 -5.32
N GLU A 96 13.21 -4.90 -5.77
CA GLU A 96 14.55 -4.65 -5.25
C GLU A 96 14.96 -3.17 -5.48
N SER A 97 14.59 -2.60 -6.62
CA SER A 97 14.85 -1.20 -6.95
C SER A 97 14.21 -0.22 -5.96
N ALA A 98 13.00 -0.51 -5.48
CA ALA A 98 12.30 0.27 -4.45
C ALA A 98 12.93 0.17 -3.05
N ASN A 99 13.96 -0.66 -2.89
CA ASN A 99 14.75 -0.77 -1.67
C ASN A 99 16.17 -0.21 -1.85
N ARG A 100 16.80 -0.44 -3.01
CA ARG A 100 18.23 -0.21 -3.22
C ARG A 100 18.57 1.01 -4.08
N VAL A 101 17.67 1.46 -4.95
CA VAL A 101 17.93 2.64 -5.80
C VAL A 101 17.53 3.90 -5.02
N PRO A 102 18.46 4.82 -4.66
CA PRO A 102 18.17 5.93 -3.76
C PRO A 102 16.97 6.78 -4.17
N PHE A 103 16.85 7.12 -5.45
CA PHE A 103 15.72 7.90 -5.94
C PHE A 103 14.37 7.16 -5.83
N LEU A 104 14.35 5.84 -6.03
CA LEU A 104 13.13 5.03 -5.99
C LEU A 104 12.80 4.53 -4.57
N SER A 105 13.81 4.41 -3.71
CA SER A 105 13.68 3.97 -2.33
C SER A 105 13.16 5.12 -1.47
N ARG A 106 11.96 4.95 -0.93
CA ARG A 106 11.33 5.90 -0.02
C ARG A 106 11.03 5.27 1.32
N ALA A 107 11.06 6.10 2.37
CA ALA A 107 10.58 5.69 3.68
C ALA A 107 9.07 5.42 3.64
N ILE A 108 8.67 4.33 4.28
CA ILE A 108 7.26 3.94 4.41
C ILE A 108 6.80 4.33 5.82
N LYS A 109 5.76 5.18 5.89
CA LYS A 109 5.20 5.67 7.15
C LYS A 109 4.25 4.65 7.79
N ASP A 110 3.56 3.89 6.96
CA ASP A 110 2.49 2.97 7.31
C ASP A 110 2.42 1.77 6.36
N VAL A 111 1.76 0.70 6.78
CA VAL A 111 1.56 -0.49 5.93
C VAL A 111 0.08 -0.77 5.77
N ASP A 112 -0.34 -0.84 4.52
CA ASP A 112 -1.73 -1.07 4.15
C ASP A 112 -2.01 -2.55 3.89
N MET A 113 -3.17 -3.02 4.36
CA MET A 113 -3.54 -4.44 4.23
C MET A 113 -4.96 -4.64 3.71
N VAL A 114 -5.08 -5.62 2.83
CA VAL A 114 -6.36 -6.24 2.47
C VAL A 114 -6.44 -7.66 3.05
N TYR A 115 -7.66 -8.12 3.34
CA TYR A 115 -7.89 -9.47 3.85
C TYR A 115 -9.10 -10.11 3.19
N ALA A 116 -9.13 -11.43 3.15
CA ALA A 116 -10.31 -12.16 2.71
C ALA A 116 -11.44 -11.97 3.75
N LYS A 117 -12.60 -11.42 3.38
CA LYS A 117 -13.65 -11.01 4.34
C LYS A 117 -13.99 -12.06 5.40
N LYS A 118 -14.07 -13.33 4.99
CA LYS A 118 -14.31 -14.51 5.86
C LYS A 118 -13.31 -14.68 7.01
N HIS A 119 -12.12 -14.08 6.91
CA HIS A 119 -11.05 -14.14 7.92
C HIS A 119 -10.94 -12.86 8.75
N GLY A 120 -11.71 -11.81 8.45
CA GLY A 120 -11.51 -10.48 9.02
C GLY A 120 -11.54 -10.43 10.55
N HIS A 121 -12.52 -11.09 11.18
CA HIS A 121 -12.61 -11.12 12.64
C HIS A 121 -11.43 -11.84 13.29
N LEU A 122 -10.96 -12.94 12.69
CA LEU A 122 -9.82 -13.70 13.19
C LEU A 122 -8.51 -12.93 13.01
N LEU A 123 -8.35 -12.21 11.88
CA LEU A 123 -7.21 -11.34 11.66
C LEU A 123 -7.19 -10.19 12.67
N TYR A 124 -8.34 -9.56 12.89
CA TYR A 124 -8.51 -8.53 13.90
C TYR A 124 -8.11 -9.02 15.31
N GLN A 125 -8.55 -10.21 15.71
CA GLN A 125 -8.13 -10.83 16.98
C GLN A 125 -6.63 -11.13 17.01
N LEU A 126 -6.08 -11.67 15.92
CA LEU A 126 -4.66 -11.98 15.81
C LEU A 126 -3.80 -10.74 16.01
N LEU A 127 -4.15 -9.61 15.37
CA LEU A 127 -3.43 -8.34 15.51
C LEU A 127 -3.34 -7.89 16.97
N LEU A 128 -4.45 -7.93 17.70
CA LEU A 128 -4.51 -7.55 19.11
C LEU A 128 -3.66 -8.45 20.02
N MET A 129 -3.28 -9.64 19.55
CA MET A 129 -2.45 -10.59 20.28
C MET A 129 -0.96 -10.48 19.92
N LEU A 130 -0.58 -9.75 18.87
CA LEU A 130 0.81 -9.73 18.39
C LEU A 130 1.78 -9.18 19.44
N GLY A 131 1.36 -8.19 20.23
CA GLY A 131 2.18 -7.65 21.32
C GLY A 131 2.55 -8.71 22.36
N ASP A 132 1.59 -9.56 22.72
CA ASP A 132 1.82 -10.63 23.69
C ASP A 132 2.67 -11.74 23.10
N LEU A 133 2.46 -12.11 21.82
CA LEU A 133 3.15 -13.23 21.19
C LEU A 133 4.59 -12.87 20.83
N PHE A 134 4.79 -11.74 20.15
CA PHE A 134 6.02 -11.35 19.46
C PHE A 134 6.78 -10.22 20.16
N GLY A 135 6.21 -9.65 21.22
CA GLY A 135 6.83 -8.57 21.99
C GLY A 135 6.09 -7.24 21.82
N THR A 136 6.17 -6.41 22.86
CA THR A 136 5.41 -5.15 22.97
C THR A 136 5.69 -4.13 21.87
N LYS A 137 6.77 -4.26 21.09
CA LYS A 137 6.95 -3.47 19.86
C LYS A 137 5.81 -3.69 18.85
N TYR A 138 5.25 -4.89 18.80
CA TYR A 138 4.17 -5.27 17.87
C TYR A 138 2.78 -5.12 18.50
N PHE A 139 2.67 -4.30 19.54
CA PHE A 139 1.40 -4.07 20.24
C PHE A 139 0.38 -3.41 19.32
N HIS A 140 -0.80 -4.01 19.25
CA HIS A 140 -1.97 -3.41 18.60
C HIS A 140 -3.07 -3.26 19.63
N PHE A 141 -3.88 -2.22 19.47
CA PHE A 141 -5.01 -1.97 20.36
C PHE A 141 -6.16 -1.28 19.61
N VAL A 142 -7.31 -1.21 20.29
CA VAL A 142 -8.48 -0.49 19.82
C VAL A 142 -9.01 0.44 20.90
N THR A 143 -9.42 1.62 20.49
CA THR A 143 -10.15 2.58 21.34
C THR A 143 -11.66 2.32 21.27
N PRO A 144 -12.47 2.92 22.15
CA PRO A 144 -13.92 2.84 22.07
C PRO A 144 -14.48 3.33 20.72
N SER A 145 -13.91 4.38 20.13
CA SER A 145 -14.30 4.84 18.78
C SER A 145 -13.96 3.82 17.70
N ASP A 146 -12.81 3.14 17.81
CA ASP A 146 -12.41 2.10 16.85
C ASP A 146 -13.36 0.90 16.94
N ARG A 147 -13.76 0.49 18.15
CA ARG A 147 -14.75 -0.59 18.35
C ARG A 147 -16.10 -0.25 17.72
N MET A 148 -16.59 0.98 17.92
CA MET A 148 -17.83 1.45 17.31
C MET A 148 -17.73 1.45 15.78
N PHE A 149 -16.63 2.00 15.24
CA PHE A 149 -16.36 1.99 13.82
C PHE A 149 -16.35 0.57 13.25
N ASN A 150 -15.64 -0.37 13.89
CA ASN A 150 -15.54 -1.76 13.45
C ASN A 150 -16.89 -2.48 13.47
N ALA A 151 -17.72 -2.21 14.48
CA ALA A 151 -19.06 -2.79 14.58
C ALA A 151 -19.98 -2.33 13.43
N LEU A 152 -19.94 -1.03 13.09
CA LEU A 152 -20.76 -0.43 12.02
C LEU A 152 -20.34 -0.88 10.61
N ARG A 153 -19.13 -1.40 10.44
CA ARG A 153 -18.60 -1.83 9.13
C ARG A 153 -18.84 -3.30 8.83
N HIS A 154 -19.44 -4.08 9.75
CA HIS A 154 -19.83 -5.48 9.52
C HIS A 154 -18.73 -6.36 8.90
N GLY A 155 -17.47 -6.11 9.26
CA GLY A 155 -16.31 -6.84 8.75
C GLY A 155 -15.86 -6.47 7.33
N ASP A 156 -16.39 -5.41 6.71
CA ASP A 156 -15.89 -4.84 5.44
C ASP A 156 -14.61 -4.00 5.64
N ARG A 157 -14.45 -3.45 6.85
CA ARG A 157 -13.26 -2.73 7.26
C ARG A 157 -13.05 -2.89 8.76
N TYR A 158 -11.80 -3.06 9.15
CA TYR A 158 -11.39 -2.92 10.55
C TYR A 158 -10.40 -1.79 10.69
N ARG A 159 -10.44 -1.14 11.83
CA ARG A 159 -9.49 -0.15 12.30
C ARG A 159 -8.86 -0.66 13.58
N VAL A 160 -7.53 -0.66 13.60
CA VAL A 160 -6.72 -0.92 14.79
C VAL A 160 -5.65 0.17 14.91
N ARG A 161 -5.06 0.29 16.09
CA ARG A 161 -3.92 1.17 16.33
C ARG A 161 -2.69 0.33 16.56
N ALA A 162 -1.56 0.81 16.09
CA ALA A 162 -0.27 0.14 16.17
C ALA A 162 0.85 1.18 16.21
N PHE A 163 2.08 0.76 16.46
CA PHE A 163 3.22 1.67 16.42
C PHE A 163 3.73 1.81 14.98
N ASP A 164 3.77 3.02 14.44
CA ASP A 164 4.31 3.33 13.12
C ASP A 164 5.82 3.60 13.14
N GLY A 165 6.37 3.84 14.33
CA GLY A 165 7.79 4.07 14.52
C GLY A 165 8.12 4.36 15.97
N PHE A 166 9.35 4.81 16.20
CA PHE A 166 9.85 5.17 17.52
C PHE A 166 10.61 6.49 17.42
N GLU A 167 10.36 7.39 18.37
CA GLU A 167 11.13 8.62 18.60
C GLU A 167 12.44 8.31 19.34
N ASP A 168 13.27 9.34 19.49
CA ASP A 168 14.47 9.27 20.32
C ASP A 168 14.14 8.80 21.75
N GLY A 169 14.95 7.88 22.28
CA GLY A 169 14.68 7.22 23.56
C GLY A 169 13.70 6.04 23.49
N GLY A 170 13.22 5.67 22.30
CA GLY A 170 12.42 4.46 22.09
C GLY A 170 10.93 4.62 22.36
N ARG A 171 10.44 5.86 22.45
CA ARG A 171 9.02 6.15 22.65
C ARG A 171 8.24 5.82 21.36
N PRO A 172 7.17 5.02 21.41
CA PRO A 172 6.42 4.64 20.22
C PRO A 172 5.55 5.78 19.68
N VAL A 173 5.53 5.91 18.36
CA VAL A 173 4.60 6.77 17.61
C VAL A 173 3.38 5.93 17.25
N VAL A 174 2.20 6.31 17.74
CA VAL A 174 0.96 5.55 17.49
C VAL A 174 0.29 6.00 16.20
N GLY A 175 0.05 5.04 15.33
CA GLY A 175 -0.70 5.16 14.09
C GLY A 175 -2.10 4.60 14.14
N VAL A 176 -2.82 4.81 13.04
CA VAL A 176 -4.07 4.11 12.72
C VAL A 176 -3.80 3.20 11.53
N MET A 177 -4.16 1.93 11.66
CA MET A 177 -4.05 0.94 10.61
C MET A 177 -5.45 0.50 10.19
N ASP A 178 -5.77 0.74 8.93
CA ASP A 178 -7.01 0.27 8.31
C ASP A 178 -6.78 -1.04 7.57
N LEU A 179 -7.69 -2.00 7.79
CA LEU A 179 -7.73 -3.28 7.11
C LEU A 179 -8.95 -3.28 6.20
N LEU A 180 -8.77 -3.59 4.92
CA LEU A 180 -9.85 -3.59 3.92
C LEU A 180 -10.25 -5.01 3.52
N ALA A 181 -11.56 -5.30 3.49
CA ALA A 181 -12.04 -6.62 3.08
C ALA A 181 -12.14 -6.72 1.55
N ASP A 182 -11.44 -7.69 0.96
CA ASP A 182 -11.49 -8.11 -0.45
C ASP A 182 -11.14 -7.05 -1.52
N ARG A 183 -11.32 -5.76 -1.25
CA ARG A 183 -11.29 -4.67 -2.22
C ARG A 183 -10.67 -3.41 -1.65
N ILE A 184 -9.97 -2.66 -2.51
CA ILE A 184 -9.44 -1.34 -2.21
C ILE A 184 -10.40 -0.30 -2.80
N GLN A 185 -11.11 0.42 -1.95
CA GLN A 185 -12.09 1.44 -2.35
C GLN A 185 -11.49 2.83 -2.20
N MET A 186 -10.94 3.36 -3.29
CA MET A 186 -10.42 4.73 -3.39
C MET A 186 -11.21 5.51 -4.46
N ARG A 187 -10.51 6.25 -5.34
CA ARG A 187 -11.11 6.94 -6.49
C ARG A 187 -11.85 5.96 -7.39
N HIS A 188 -11.31 4.75 -7.54
CA HIS A 188 -11.95 3.59 -8.15
C HIS A 188 -11.89 2.41 -7.17
N THR A 189 -12.49 1.28 -7.55
CA THR A 189 -12.45 0.06 -6.73
C THR A 189 -11.56 -0.98 -7.39
N VAL A 190 -10.54 -1.44 -6.68
CA VAL A 190 -9.68 -2.55 -7.11
C VAL A 190 -10.09 -3.81 -6.37
N ASP A 191 -10.57 -4.82 -7.10
CA ASP A 191 -10.94 -6.12 -6.53
C ASP A 191 -9.70 -7.03 -6.41
N CYS A 192 -9.40 -7.41 -5.16
CA CYS A 192 -8.23 -8.21 -4.76
C CYS A 192 -8.63 -9.63 -4.31
N SER A 193 -9.89 -10.02 -4.49
CA SER A 193 -10.44 -11.27 -3.96
C SER A 193 -9.68 -12.48 -4.48
N ARG A 194 -9.26 -12.45 -5.74
CA ARG A 194 -8.55 -13.55 -6.41
C ARG A 194 -7.16 -13.76 -5.82
N GLU A 195 -6.43 -12.67 -5.62
CA GLU A 195 -5.07 -12.70 -5.09
C GLU A 195 -5.08 -13.12 -3.61
N LEU A 196 -6.14 -12.76 -2.89
CA LEU A 196 -6.43 -13.24 -1.55
C LEU A 196 -6.79 -14.73 -1.48
N GLU A 197 -7.05 -15.45 -2.57
CA GLU A 197 -7.27 -16.90 -2.50
C GLU A 197 -5.97 -17.67 -2.20
N SER A 198 -4.83 -17.14 -2.63
CA SER A 198 -3.50 -17.72 -2.41
C SER A 198 -2.44 -16.61 -2.32
N PRO A 199 -2.41 -15.83 -1.21
CA PRO A 199 -1.52 -14.69 -1.06
C PRO A 199 -0.04 -15.06 -1.29
N GLU A 200 0.36 -16.29 -0.95
CA GLU A 200 1.74 -16.76 -1.10
C GLU A 200 2.21 -16.75 -2.56
N ARG A 201 1.29 -16.92 -3.52
CA ARG A 201 1.60 -16.87 -4.96
C ARG A 201 1.86 -15.45 -5.48
N HIS A 202 1.52 -14.45 -4.68
CA HIS A 202 1.63 -13.03 -5.00
C HIS A 202 2.54 -12.32 -3.99
N MET A 203 3.49 -13.05 -3.38
CA MET A 203 4.39 -12.55 -2.35
C MET A 203 3.66 -11.81 -1.20
N TYR A 204 2.47 -12.29 -0.84
CA TYR A 204 1.59 -11.67 0.16
C TYR A 204 1.22 -10.22 -0.18
N THR A 205 1.08 -9.90 -1.46
CA THR A 205 0.58 -8.61 -1.95
C THR A 205 -0.69 -8.81 -2.78
N ILE A 206 -1.27 -7.71 -3.23
CA ILE A 206 -2.42 -7.73 -4.15
C ILE A 206 -2.04 -8.11 -5.59
N GLY A 207 -0.80 -8.52 -5.85
CA GLY A 207 -0.29 -8.85 -7.18
C GLY A 207 0.10 -7.61 -7.99
N LEU A 208 1.06 -7.77 -8.90
CA LEU A 208 1.70 -6.67 -9.65
C LEU A 208 0.68 -5.82 -10.41
N GLU A 209 -0.33 -6.43 -11.03
CA GLU A 209 -1.34 -5.71 -11.79
C GLU A 209 -2.19 -4.82 -10.87
N ASN A 210 -2.68 -5.36 -9.76
CA ASN A 210 -3.47 -4.53 -8.83
C ASN A 210 -2.60 -3.50 -8.12
N MET A 211 -1.30 -3.75 -7.92
CA MET A 211 -0.38 -2.74 -7.41
C MET A 211 -0.31 -1.55 -8.39
N ILE A 212 -0.08 -1.79 -9.67
CA ILE A 212 -0.11 -0.75 -10.72
C ILE A 212 -1.47 -0.04 -10.73
N LEU A 213 -2.57 -0.79 -10.79
CA LEU A 213 -3.93 -0.24 -10.83
C LEU A 213 -4.26 0.57 -9.57
N SER A 214 -3.78 0.16 -8.40
CA SER A 214 -4.01 0.86 -7.14
C SER A 214 -3.35 2.24 -7.08
N LYS A 215 -2.27 2.43 -7.85
CA LYS A 215 -1.53 3.69 -8.00
C LYS A 215 -2.08 4.53 -9.13
N ALA A 216 -2.24 3.94 -10.31
CA ALA A 216 -2.72 4.63 -11.51
C ALA A 216 -4.21 5.02 -11.46
N GLN A 217 -4.97 4.59 -10.44
CA GLN A 217 -6.33 5.06 -10.22
C GLN A 217 -6.43 6.46 -9.58
N TYR A 218 -5.31 7.06 -9.15
CA TYR A 218 -5.34 8.40 -8.56
C TYR A 218 -5.81 9.44 -9.57
N ILE A 219 -6.81 10.20 -9.18
CA ILE A 219 -7.33 11.33 -9.96
C ILE A 219 -8.08 12.28 -9.03
N LEU A 220 -7.94 13.57 -9.29
CA LEU A 220 -8.78 14.62 -8.74
C LEU A 220 -8.85 15.79 -9.72
N ASP A 221 -9.84 16.65 -9.55
CA ASP A 221 -9.92 17.94 -10.21
C ASP A 221 -9.57 19.08 -9.26
N ALA A 222 -8.99 20.14 -9.80
CA ALA A 222 -8.66 21.36 -9.07
C ALA A 222 -8.95 22.58 -9.94
N ASP A 223 -9.16 23.73 -9.32
CA ASP A 223 -9.26 25.00 -10.07
C ASP A 223 -7.96 25.29 -10.81
N ARG A 224 -8.06 25.89 -12.00
CA ARG A 224 -6.87 26.24 -12.80
C ARG A 224 -5.84 27.08 -12.06
N ALA A 225 -6.25 27.86 -11.05
CA ALA A 225 -5.34 28.65 -10.23
C ALA A 225 -4.28 27.80 -9.51
N VAL A 226 -4.56 26.52 -9.22
CA VAL A 226 -3.63 25.57 -8.61
C VAL A 226 -2.46 25.23 -9.55
N LEU A 227 -2.58 25.50 -10.85
CA LEU A 227 -1.51 25.20 -11.80
C LEU A 227 -0.20 25.91 -11.44
N GLU A 228 -0.25 27.19 -11.06
CA GLU A 228 0.98 27.93 -10.71
C GLU A 228 1.61 27.45 -9.40
N GLU A 229 0.79 26.98 -8.46
CA GLU A 229 1.29 26.31 -7.24
C GLU A 229 2.01 25.01 -7.59
N LEU A 230 1.45 24.19 -8.49
CA LEU A 230 2.12 22.98 -8.99
C LEU A 230 3.43 23.30 -9.72
N ARG A 231 3.45 24.34 -10.57
CA ARG A 231 4.69 24.78 -11.25
C ARG A 231 5.76 25.17 -10.24
N SER A 232 5.39 26.01 -9.27
CA SER A 232 6.32 26.51 -8.25
C SER A 232 6.91 25.41 -7.35
N SER A 233 6.20 24.29 -7.21
CA SER A 233 6.64 23.12 -6.43
C SER A 233 7.27 22.01 -7.28
N GLY A 234 7.40 22.21 -8.60
CA GLY A 234 7.92 21.21 -9.53
C GLY A 234 7.00 19.99 -9.68
N GLN A 235 5.70 20.15 -9.44
CA GLN A 235 4.68 19.08 -9.47
C GLN A 235 3.80 19.14 -10.72
N GLU A 236 4.16 19.96 -11.70
CA GLU A 236 3.38 20.12 -12.94
C GLU A 236 3.32 18.86 -13.80
N PHE A 237 4.30 17.96 -13.65
CA PHE A 237 4.31 16.62 -14.25
C PHE A 237 3.10 15.76 -13.87
N ARG A 238 2.29 16.17 -12.88
CA ARG A 238 1.07 15.47 -12.44
C ARG A 238 -0.17 15.85 -13.25
N VAL A 239 -0.11 16.91 -14.05
CA VAL A 239 -1.30 17.44 -14.76
C VAL A 239 -1.68 16.52 -15.91
N LEU A 240 -2.88 15.95 -15.86
CA LEU A 240 -3.35 15.01 -16.88
C LEU A 240 -3.90 15.76 -18.10
N ASN A 241 -3.40 15.40 -19.29
CA ASN A 241 -3.91 15.95 -20.54
C ASN A 241 -5.24 15.30 -20.95
N TYR A 242 -6.35 15.95 -20.59
CA TYR A 242 -7.69 15.50 -21.00
C TYR A 242 -8.60 16.68 -21.39
N PRO A 243 -8.67 17.04 -22.69
CA PRO A 243 -9.30 18.29 -23.15
C PRO A 243 -10.83 18.30 -23.06
N TYR A 244 -11.45 17.16 -22.75
CA TYR A 244 -12.90 17.02 -22.68
C TYR A 244 -13.50 17.33 -21.31
N TYR A 245 -12.65 17.59 -20.30
CA TYR A 245 -13.11 17.94 -18.97
C TYR A 245 -13.58 19.38 -18.86
N ASN A 246 -14.13 19.74 -17.70
CA ASN A 246 -14.50 21.11 -17.37
C ASN A 246 -13.33 22.08 -17.66
N ARG A 247 -13.63 23.10 -18.48
CA ARG A 247 -12.64 24.09 -18.94
C ARG A 247 -12.06 24.92 -17.80
N ASP A 248 -12.73 25.08 -16.67
CA ASP A 248 -12.24 25.88 -15.53
C ASP A 248 -11.39 25.08 -14.55
N LYS A 249 -11.28 23.76 -14.79
CA LYS A 249 -10.55 22.82 -13.94
C LYS A 249 -9.32 22.26 -14.66
N ILE A 250 -8.39 21.76 -13.86
CA ILE A 250 -7.33 20.83 -14.29
C ILE A 250 -7.55 19.49 -13.64
N LEU A 251 -7.08 18.42 -14.28
CA LEU A 251 -7.02 17.09 -13.69
C LEU A 251 -5.62 16.83 -13.19
N ILE A 252 -5.52 16.31 -11.97
CA ILE A 252 -4.26 15.99 -11.30
C ILE A 252 -4.22 14.48 -11.08
N GLY A 253 -3.14 13.86 -11.54
CA GLY A 253 -2.85 12.44 -11.46
C GLY A 253 -1.89 12.06 -10.33
N MET A 254 -1.24 10.91 -10.52
CA MET A 254 -0.33 10.28 -9.57
C MET A 254 0.66 11.26 -8.92
N GLU A 255 0.91 11.10 -7.63
CA GLU A 255 2.01 11.79 -6.94
C GLU A 255 3.35 11.16 -7.35
N LEU A 256 4.47 11.87 -7.11
CA LEU A 256 5.80 11.31 -7.42
C LEU A 256 6.02 9.95 -6.73
N LYS A 257 5.55 9.79 -5.49
CA LYS A 257 5.69 8.52 -4.76
C LYS A 257 4.98 7.36 -5.47
N ASP A 258 3.84 7.62 -6.09
CA ASP A 258 3.06 6.62 -6.81
C ASP A 258 3.69 6.32 -8.18
N MET A 259 4.25 7.35 -8.85
CA MET A 259 5.05 7.15 -10.07
C MET A 259 6.32 6.35 -9.80
N LYS A 260 7.03 6.62 -8.68
CA LYS A 260 8.21 5.84 -8.25
C LYS A 260 7.84 4.38 -7.96
N ASP A 261 6.70 4.16 -7.31
CA ASP A 261 6.19 2.82 -7.03
C ASP A 261 5.91 2.05 -8.35
N VAL A 262 5.20 2.67 -9.30
CA VAL A 262 4.94 2.07 -10.64
C VAL A 262 6.22 1.89 -11.45
N PHE A 263 7.14 2.85 -11.39
CA PHE A 263 8.43 2.78 -12.09
C PHE A 263 9.24 1.58 -11.59
N SER A 264 9.29 1.37 -10.27
CA SER A 264 10.00 0.24 -9.65
C SER A 264 9.42 -1.10 -10.08
N ILE A 265 8.08 -1.21 -10.13
CA ILE A 265 7.40 -2.41 -10.62
C ILE A 265 7.79 -2.70 -12.09
N LEU A 266 7.77 -1.70 -12.95
CA LEU A 266 8.09 -1.89 -14.37
C LEU A 266 9.58 -2.15 -14.60
N LEU A 267 10.45 -1.57 -13.77
CA LEU A 267 11.88 -1.79 -13.86
C LEU A 267 12.25 -3.22 -13.49
N ASP A 268 11.67 -3.76 -12.41
CA ASP A 268 12.08 -5.04 -11.83
C ASP A 268 11.34 -6.26 -12.40
N HIS A 269 10.20 -6.05 -13.06
CA HIS A 269 9.36 -7.14 -13.58
C HIS A 269 9.17 -7.05 -15.09
N GLU A 270 9.18 -8.19 -15.75
CA GLU A 270 8.87 -8.29 -17.18
C GLU A 270 7.36 -8.19 -17.45
N VAL A 271 7.04 -7.76 -18.66
CA VAL A 271 5.66 -7.65 -19.16
C VAL A 271 5.42 -8.78 -20.15
N SER A 272 4.31 -9.50 -20.00
CA SER A 272 3.95 -10.57 -20.93
C SER A 272 2.43 -10.73 -21.08
N GLU A 273 1.97 -11.35 -22.17
CA GLU A 273 0.53 -11.50 -22.44
C GLU A 273 -0.16 -12.36 -21.36
N ALA A 274 0.44 -13.49 -20.98
CA ALA A 274 -0.14 -14.42 -20.01
C ALA A 274 0.21 -14.05 -18.56
N GLY A 275 1.39 -13.48 -18.32
CA GLY A 275 1.96 -13.32 -16.99
C GLY A 275 2.56 -14.61 -16.42
N GLY A 276 3.36 -14.43 -15.38
CA GLY A 276 4.03 -15.46 -14.58
C GLY A 276 4.00 -15.06 -13.10
N PRO A 277 4.63 -15.84 -12.20
CA PRO A 277 4.63 -15.54 -10.76
C PRO A 277 5.12 -14.13 -10.40
N GLU A 278 6.08 -13.60 -11.16
CA GLU A 278 6.67 -12.27 -10.96
C GLU A 278 6.77 -11.50 -12.29
N GLU A 279 5.78 -11.70 -13.18
CA GLU A 279 5.64 -10.93 -14.42
C GLU A 279 4.27 -10.25 -14.46
N ILE A 280 4.22 -9.09 -15.11
CA ILE A 280 3.01 -8.29 -15.27
C ILE A 280 2.19 -8.85 -16.44
N SER A 281 0.98 -9.34 -16.16
CA SER A 281 0.07 -9.90 -17.16
C SER A 281 -0.75 -8.82 -17.87
N LEU A 282 -0.48 -8.61 -19.16
CA LEU A 282 -1.27 -7.73 -20.01
C LEU A 282 -2.73 -8.18 -20.10
N LYS A 283 -2.98 -9.49 -20.17
CA LYS A 283 -4.34 -10.05 -20.20
C LYS A 283 -5.11 -9.68 -18.92
N VAL A 284 -4.50 -9.83 -17.75
CA VAL A 284 -5.17 -9.50 -16.47
C VAL A 284 -5.48 -8.01 -16.38
N LEU A 285 -4.52 -7.13 -16.72
CA LEU A 285 -4.75 -5.67 -16.77
C LEU A 285 -5.91 -5.33 -17.71
N ARG A 286 -5.87 -5.86 -18.93
CA ARG A 286 -6.91 -5.63 -19.95
C ARG A 286 -8.28 -6.11 -19.47
N ASP A 287 -8.37 -7.30 -18.90
CA ASP A 287 -9.64 -7.89 -18.46
C ASP A 287 -10.22 -7.18 -17.23
N LYS A 288 -9.38 -6.69 -16.31
CA LYS A 288 -9.82 -5.86 -15.18
C LYS A 288 -10.38 -4.52 -15.69
N LEU A 289 -9.67 -3.84 -16.59
CA LEU A 289 -10.05 -2.52 -17.11
C LEU A 289 -11.23 -2.56 -18.09
N ARG A 290 -11.43 -3.65 -18.85
CA ARG A 290 -12.60 -3.81 -19.74
C ARG A 290 -13.93 -3.71 -19.01
N LYS A 291 -13.97 -4.11 -17.74
CA LYS A 291 -15.20 -4.11 -16.92
C LYS A 291 -15.58 -2.73 -16.42
N ASP A 292 -14.63 -1.81 -16.34
CA ASP A 292 -14.85 -0.46 -15.82
C ASP A 292 -14.18 0.59 -16.71
N LYS A 293 -14.99 1.20 -17.59
CA LYS A 293 -14.53 2.25 -18.51
C LYS A 293 -14.02 3.50 -17.80
N LYS A 294 -14.50 3.78 -16.58
CA LYS A 294 -14.12 4.96 -15.80
C LYS A 294 -12.73 4.76 -15.19
N MET A 295 -12.50 3.58 -14.62
CA MET A 295 -11.18 3.18 -14.14
C MET A 295 -10.18 3.07 -15.31
N ALA A 296 -10.58 2.46 -16.43
CA ALA A 296 -9.77 2.34 -17.63
C ALA A 296 -9.27 3.70 -18.15
N LEU A 297 -10.16 4.70 -18.25
CA LEU A 297 -9.76 6.05 -18.67
C LEU A 297 -8.75 6.65 -17.68
N THR A 298 -9.01 6.52 -16.38
CA THR A 298 -8.14 7.09 -15.33
C THR A 298 -6.73 6.49 -15.37
N VAL A 299 -6.65 5.17 -15.44
CA VAL A 299 -5.37 4.44 -15.50
C VAL A 299 -4.63 4.81 -16.78
N ARG A 300 -5.34 4.85 -17.92
CA ARG A 300 -4.74 5.24 -19.19
C ARG A 300 -4.14 6.65 -19.13
N LEU A 301 -4.90 7.65 -18.66
CA LEU A 301 -4.41 9.03 -18.53
C LEU A 301 -3.16 9.11 -17.65
N ASN A 302 -3.16 8.40 -16.51
CA ASN A 302 -2.02 8.40 -15.59
C ASN A 302 -0.78 7.72 -16.20
N LEU A 303 -0.94 6.60 -16.91
CA LEU A 303 0.17 5.90 -17.56
C LEU A 303 0.70 6.64 -18.79
N GLU A 304 -0.17 7.28 -19.59
CA GLU A 304 0.23 8.16 -20.70
C GLU A 304 1.00 9.37 -20.18
N ASN A 305 0.51 9.97 -19.09
CA ASN A 305 1.20 11.07 -18.43
C ASN A 305 2.57 10.62 -17.90
N MET A 306 2.63 9.50 -17.18
CA MET A 306 3.90 8.94 -16.69
C MET A 306 4.88 8.72 -17.86
N LEU A 307 4.43 8.10 -18.96
CA LEU A 307 5.25 7.87 -20.16
C LEU A 307 5.85 9.18 -20.70
N SER A 308 5.06 10.26 -20.73
CA SER A 308 5.52 11.57 -21.23
C SER A 308 6.55 12.26 -20.35
N VAL A 309 6.63 11.92 -19.06
CA VAL A 309 7.51 12.59 -18.08
C VAL A 309 8.66 11.70 -17.61
N VAL A 310 8.79 10.46 -18.10
CA VAL A 310 9.87 9.55 -17.68
C VAL A 310 11.25 10.19 -17.86
N ASP A 311 11.49 10.81 -19.02
CA ASP A 311 12.79 11.39 -19.34
C ASP A 311 13.14 12.59 -18.46
N GLU A 312 12.15 13.44 -18.17
CA GLU A 312 12.32 14.62 -17.33
C GLU A 312 12.52 14.23 -15.85
N VAL A 313 11.72 13.29 -15.34
CA VAL A 313 11.64 13.01 -13.90
C VAL A 313 12.58 11.89 -13.45
N PHE A 314 12.85 10.90 -14.31
CA PHE A 314 13.55 9.67 -13.91
C PHE A 314 14.90 9.48 -14.59
N SER A 315 15.09 9.83 -15.86
CA SER A 315 16.31 9.49 -16.62
C SER A 315 17.61 9.98 -15.98
N GLY A 316 17.61 11.20 -15.40
CA GLY A 316 18.77 11.74 -14.68
C GLY A 316 19.10 11.01 -13.38
N GLU A 317 18.08 10.43 -12.73
CA GLU A 317 18.16 9.84 -11.39
C GLU A 317 18.46 8.33 -11.43
N VAL A 318 17.93 7.63 -12.43
CA VAL A 318 18.04 6.16 -12.55
C VAL A 318 18.89 5.71 -13.74
N GLY A 319 19.25 6.64 -14.62
CA GLY A 319 20.00 6.39 -15.85
C GLY A 319 19.11 6.09 -17.07
N SER A 320 19.50 6.64 -18.22
CA SER A 320 18.70 6.62 -19.46
C SER A 320 18.32 5.21 -19.95
N SER A 321 19.20 4.21 -19.79
CA SER A 321 18.90 2.84 -20.22
C SER A 321 17.77 2.20 -19.42
N ARG A 322 17.70 2.46 -18.11
CA ARG A 322 16.62 1.94 -17.25
C ARG A 322 15.32 2.68 -17.52
N ALA A 323 15.40 3.99 -17.70
CA ALA A 323 14.25 4.81 -18.08
C ALA A 323 13.64 4.37 -19.42
N GLU A 324 14.47 4.10 -20.43
CA GLU A 324 14.00 3.63 -21.74
C GLU A 324 13.33 2.26 -21.64
N ASN A 325 13.89 1.31 -20.86
CA ASN A 325 13.25 0.02 -20.58
C ASN A 325 11.83 0.21 -19.99
N VAL A 326 11.68 1.10 -19.00
CA VAL A 326 10.36 1.38 -18.41
C VAL A 326 9.42 2.04 -19.43
N LYS A 327 9.90 2.92 -20.31
CA LYS A 327 9.09 3.53 -21.39
C LYS A 327 8.59 2.48 -22.38
N ASP A 328 9.41 1.51 -22.74
CA ASP A 328 9.02 0.40 -23.62
C ASP A 328 7.89 -0.42 -22.98
N LYS A 329 8.05 -0.81 -21.71
CA LYS A 329 7.04 -1.56 -20.94
C LYS A 329 5.75 -0.76 -20.75
N LEU A 330 5.84 0.55 -20.44
CA LEU A 330 4.67 1.44 -20.39
C LEU A 330 3.92 1.48 -21.73
N SER A 331 4.67 1.60 -22.83
CA SER A 331 4.11 1.64 -24.18
C SER A 331 3.41 0.33 -24.55
N GLU A 332 3.97 -0.81 -24.13
CA GLU A 332 3.34 -2.12 -24.31
C GLU A 332 2.04 -2.25 -23.52
N ILE A 333 2.04 -1.87 -22.24
CA ILE A 333 0.83 -1.85 -21.40
C ILE A 333 -0.24 -0.94 -22.02
N LEU A 334 0.13 0.27 -22.44
CA LEU A 334 -0.80 1.25 -23.04
C LEU A 334 -1.44 0.76 -24.35
N LYS A 335 -0.73 -0.06 -25.14
CA LYS A 335 -1.27 -0.73 -26.33
C LYS A 335 -2.25 -1.85 -25.96
N ALA A 336 -2.02 -2.55 -24.86
CA ALA A 336 -2.83 -3.69 -24.44
C ALA A 336 -4.12 -3.30 -23.71
N ILE A 337 -4.09 -2.24 -22.91
CA ILE A 337 -5.28 -1.79 -22.14
C ILE A 337 -6.32 -1.12 -23.04
N PRO A 338 -7.62 -1.15 -22.69
CA PRO A 338 -8.68 -0.61 -23.54
C PRO A 338 -8.52 0.89 -23.82
N ALA A 339 -8.70 1.27 -25.09
CA ALA A 339 -9.02 2.64 -25.45
C ALA A 339 -10.43 2.99 -24.95
N VAL A 340 -10.64 4.24 -24.54
CA VAL A 340 -11.93 4.70 -24.01
C VAL A 340 -12.43 5.89 -24.83
N ASP A 341 -13.36 5.61 -25.73
CA ASP A 341 -13.95 6.64 -26.62
C ASP A 341 -14.95 7.56 -25.90
N LYS A 342 -15.50 7.08 -24.78
CA LYS A 342 -16.46 7.85 -24.00
C LYS A 342 -15.74 9.05 -23.38
N ARG A 343 -16.36 10.22 -23.52
CA ARG A 343 -15.88 11.48 -22.98
C ARG A 343 -16.66 11.84 -21.72
N TRP A 344 -15.98 12.37 -20.71
CA TRP A 344 -16.58 12.86 -19.47
C TRP A 344 -16.17 14.30 -19.21
N ASP A 345 -17.16 15.13 -18.90
CA ASP A 345 -17.01 16.55 -18.55
C ASP A 345 -17.17 16.82 -17.05
N LYS A 346 -17.52 15.78 -16.28
CA LYS A 346 -17.76 15.78 -14.83
C LYS A 346 -16.97 14.65 -14.15
N PRO A 347 -16.70 14.73 -12.83
CA PRO A 347 -16.00 13.68 -12.11
C PRO A 347 -16.59 12.30 -12.40
N TRP A 348 -15.77 11.38 -12.90
CA TRP A 348 -16.17 10.00 -13.17
C TRP A 348 -15.70 9.01 -12.11
N TRP A 349 -14.92 9.49 -11.14
CA TRP A 349 -14.40 8.77 -9.98
C TRP A 349 -15.22 9.06 -8.72
N ASN A 350 -14.86 8.39 -7.62
CA ASN A 350 -15.43 8.67 -6.30
C ASN A 350 -14.83 9.93 -5.67
N VAL A 351 -15.64 10.97 -5.52
CA VAL A 351 -15.27 12.25 -4.90
C VAL A 351 -15.40 12.26 -3.38
N ALA A 352 -16.09 11.27 -2.80
CA ALA A 352 -16.34 11.20 -1.36
C ALA A 352 -15.20 10.53 -0.57
N VAL A 353 -14.17 9.99 -1.26
CA VAL A 353 -12.95 9.53 -0.60
C VAL A 353 -12.13 10.75 -0.20
N GLU A 354 -11.59 10.73 1.02
CA GLU A 354 -10.69 11.77 1.53
C GLU A 354 -9.66 12.10 0.46
N THR A 355 -9.64 13.38 0.09
CA THR A 355 -8.70 13.89 -0.90
C THR A 355 -7.44 14.25 -0.15
N PRO A 356 -6.28 13.63 -0.45
CA PRO A 356 -5.02 14.13 0.05
C PRO A 356 -4.96 15.62 -0.30
N LYS A 357 -4.69 16.47 0.69
CA LYS A 357 -4.37 17.87 0.39
C LYS A 357 -3.17 17.81 -0.56
N VAL A 358 -3.15 18.68 -1.57
CA VAL A 358 -1.93 18.85 -2.38
C VAL A 358 -0.86 19.32 -1.39
N GLU A 359 -0.03 18.41 -0.92
CA GLU A 359 1.05 18.70 0.03
C GLU A 359 2.13 19.45 -0.76
N THR A 360 2.26 20.75 -0.51
CA THR A 360 3.30 21.63 -1.06
C THR A 360 4.65 21.48 -0.35
N GLY A 361 4.95 20.28 0.14
CA GLY A 361 6.14 20.02 0.95
C GLY A 361 7.42 20.39 0.21
N GLU A 362 8.26 21.19 0.88
CA GLU A 362 9.63 21.49 0.47
C GLU A 362 10.39 20.19 0.25
N TRP A 363 10.96 20.03 -0.95
CA TRP A 363 11.92 18.98 -1.22
C TRP A 363 13.16 19.27 -0.37
N GLU A 364 13.34 18.53 0.73
CA GLU A 364 14.67 18.38 1.31
C GLU A 364 15.54 17.64 0.28
N VAL A 365 16.21 18.42 -0.55
CA VAL A 365 17.37 17.97 -1.31
C VAL A 365 18.47 17.67 -0.30
N ARG A 366 18.60 16.40 0.11
CA ARG A 366 19.85 15.82 0.65
C ARG A 366 20.01 14.37 0.27
#